data_AF-A0AAD7R5X2-F1
#
_entry.id   AF-A0AAD7R5X2-F1
#
_cell.length_a   1.000
_cell.length_b   1.000
_cell.length_c   1.000
_cell.angle_alpha   90.00
_cell.angle_beta   90.00
_cell.angle_gamma   90.00
#
_symmetry.space_group_name_H-M   'P 1'
#
loop_
_entity.id
_entity.type
_entity.pdbx_description
1 polymer ?
#
loop_
_entity_poly.entity_id
_entity_poly.type
_entity_poly.pdbx_seq_one_letter_code
_entity_poly.pdbx_strand_id
1 'polypeptide(L)'
;MSPVAKAIDILQAETNIQMGWLLPTLTQLKTKLDRIKPSLKFSKPLVDAIQLGLKNRFSEILEDPELIAAAILLPKFKTSWTKDEAILKKELAGLIAQLHSSH
;
A
#
# COMPACT_ATOMS: atom_id res chain seq x y z
N MET A 1 -12.34 7.84 12.71
CA MET A 1 -11.27 8.19 11.75
C MET A 1 -9.86 7.74 12.13
N SER A 2 -9.67 6.99 13.22
CA SER A 2 -8.35 6.49 13.63
C SER A 2 -7.51 5.80 12.54
N PRO A 3 -8.08 4.98 11.61
CA PRO A 3 -7.27 4.35 10.56
C PRO A 3 -6.55 5.35 9.65
N VAL A 4 -7.21 6.46 9.31
CA VAL A 4 -6.64 7.51 8.44
C VAL A 4 -5.54 8.25 9.17
N ALA A 5 -5.79 8.68 10.41
CA ALA A 5 -4.78 9.35 11.23
C ALA A 5 -3.51 8.50 11.37
N LYS A 6 -3.66 7.22 11.73
CA LYS A 6 -2.51 6.29 11.83
C LYS A 6 -1.75 6.11 10.52
N ALA A 7 -2.44 6.08 9.39
CA ALA A 7 -1.78 5.97 8.09
C ALA A 7 -0.96 7.23 7.77
N ILE A 8 -1.51 8.39 8.09
CA ILE A 8 -0.82 9.69 7.95
C ILE A 8 0.39 9.72 8.87
N ASP A 9 0.23 9.36 10.14
CA ASP A 9 1.33 9.31 11.12
C ASP A 9 2.47 8.39 10.64
N ILE A 10 2.15 7.23 10.04
CA ILE A 10 3.16 6.31 9.50
C ILE A 10 3.92 6.94 8.32
N LEU A 11 3.21 7.54 7.37
CA LEU A 11 3.80 8.08 6.14
C LEU A 11 4.52 9.41 6.34
N GLN A 12 4.15 10.16 7.38
CA GLN A 12 4.78 11.44 7.72
C GLN A 12 5.80 11.31 8.87
N ALA A 13 5.91 10.14 9.50
CA ALA A 13 6.92 9.91 10.52
C ALA A 13 8.32 9.95 9.91
N GLU A 14 9.20 10.74 10.52
CA GLU A 14 10.63 10.84 10.19
C GLU A 14 11.39 9.52 10.40
N THR A 15 10.76 8.50 10.99
CA THR A 15 11.34 7.17 11.20
C THR A 15 11.09 6.21 10.04
N ASN A 16 10.13 6.47 9.15
CA ASN A 16 9.74 5.58 8.05
C ASN A 16 9.82 6.29 6.69
N ILE A 17 10.96 6.94 6.41
CA ILE A 17 11.18 7.78 5.21
C ILE A 17 11.26 6.95 3.90
N GLN A 18 11.29 5.61 3.99
CA GLN A 18 11.47 4.74 2.83
C GLN A 18 10.17 4.51 2.06
N MET A 19 10.24 4.64 0.73
CA MET A 19 9.09 4.46 -0.17
C MET A 19 8.43 3.08 -0.09
N GLY A 20 9.13 2.06 0.41
CA GLY A 20 8.57 0.73 0.64
C GLY A 20 7.45 0.66 1.69
N TRP A 21 7.23 1.72 2.48
CA TRP A 21 6.11 1.81 3.43
C TRP A 21 4.81 2.30 2.77
N LEU A 22 4.88 2.90 1.59
CA LEU A 22 3.75 3.56 0.95
C LEU A 22 2.64 2.56 0.58
N LEU A 23 2.97 1.57 -0.25
CA LEU A 23 1.96 0.60 -0.73
C LEU A 23 1.37 -0.25 0.41
N PRO A 24 2.16 -0.76 1.37
CA PRO A 24 1.61 -1.50 2.50
C PRO A 24 0.67 -0.65 3.35
N THR A 25 1.01 0.61 3.59
CA THR A 25 0.18 1.51 4.41
C THR A 25 -1.13 1.85 3.72
N LEU A 26 -1.09 2.19 2.42
CA LEU A 26 -2.30 2.49 1.64
C LEU A 26 -3.21 1.26 1.51
N THR A 27 -2.64 0.09 1.29
CA THR A 27 -3.40 -1.17 1.17
C THR A 27 -4.08 -1.50 2.49
N GLN A 28 -3.33 -1.40 3.59
CA GLN A 28 -3.87 -1.63 4.92
C GLN A 28 -4.94 -0.61 5.31
N LEU A 29 -4.79 0.66 4.93
CA LEU A 29 -5.77 1.71 5.13
C LEU A 29 -7.09 1.36 4.42
N LYS A 30 -7.04 0.99 3.13
CA LYS A 30 -8.23 0.58 2.37
C LYS A 30 -8.96 -0.57 3.07
N THR A 31 -8.26 -1.64 3.43
CA THR A 31 -8.84 -2.78 4.15
C THR A 31 -9.49 -2.38 5.48
N LYS A 32 -8.85 -1.47 6.24
CA LYS A 32 -9.41 -0.99 7.51
C LYS A 32 -10.65 -0.14 7.29
N LEU A 33 -10.68 0.70 6.26
CA LEU A 33 -11.85 1.50 5.88
C LEU A 33 -13.02 0.61 5.48
N ASP A 34 -12.78 -0.41 4.64
CA ASP A 34 -13.80 -1.39 4.26
C ASP A 34 -14.36 -2.14 5.46
N ARG A 35 -13.51 -2.51 6.42
CA ARG A 35 -13.94 -3.21 7.63
C ARG A 35 -14.80 -2.36 8.55
N ILE A 36 -14.52 -1.06 8.68
CA ILE A 36 -15.30 -0.18 9.57
C ILE A 36 -16.58 0.34 8.90
N LYS A 37 -16.60 0.48 7.57
CA LYS A 37 -17.71 1.10 6.84
C LYS A 37 -19.09 0.51 7.18
N PRO A 38 -19.29 -0.82 7.31
CA PRO A 38 -20.59 -1.40 7.65
C PRO A 38 -21.12 -0.97 9.02
N SER A 39 -20.25 -0.71 10.00
CA SER A 39 -20.65 -0.35 11.37
C SER A 39 -20.91 1.13 11.59
N LEU A 40 -20.60 1.99 10.60
CA LEU A 40 -20.82 3.43 10.69
C LEU A 40 -22.28 3.76 10.41
N LYS A 41 -22.93 4.54 11.29
CA LYS A 41 -24.32 4.99 11.08
C LYS A 41 -24.42 6.21 10.16
N PHE A 42 -23.51 7.19 10.33
CA PHE A 42 -23.60 8.49 9.65
C PHE A 42 -22.42 8.75 8.70
N SER A 43 -21.22 8.30 9.05
CA SER A 43 -19.99 8.66 8.33
C SER A 43 -19.63 7.71 7.17
N LYS A 44 -20.59 6.94 6.63
CA LYS A 44 -20.36 6.10 5.44
C LYS A 44 -19.95 6.95 4.22
N PRO A 45 -20.64 8.08 3.90
CA PRO A 45 -20.27 8.91 2.75
C PRO A 45 -18.85 9.47 2.86
N LEU A 46 -18.37 9.73 4.08
CA LEU A 46 -17.02 10.20 4.30
C LEU A 46 -15.98 9.09 4.05
N VAL A 47 -16.26 7.84 4.43
CA VAL A 47 -15.41 6.71 4.04
C VAL A 47 -15.38 6.55 2.52
N ASP A 48 -16.53 6.69 1.86
CA ASP A 48 -16.63 6.61 0.40
C ASP A 48 -15.80 7.69 -0.29
N ALA A 49 -15.90 8.95 0.18
CA ALA A 49 -15.11 10.05 -0.32
C ALA A 49 -13.61 9.82 -0.14
N ILE A 50 -13.18 9.28 1.00
CA ILE A 50 -11.78 8.95 1.26
C ILE A 50 -11.31 7.82 0.34
N GLN A 51 -12.09 6.75 0.19
CA GLN A 51 -11.75 5.64 -0.70
C GLN A 51 -11.66 6.09 -2.16
N LEU A 52 -12.57 6.96 -2.59
CA LEU A 52 -12.52 7.57 -3.93
C LEU A 52 -11.28 8.45 -4.10
N GLY A 53 -10.96 9.29 -3.12
CA GLY A 53 -9.75 10.12 -3.13
C GLY A 53 -8.47 9.27 -3.18
N LEU A 54 -8.42 8.18 -2.41
CA LEU A 54 -7.30 7.23 -2.44
C LEU A 54 -7.17 6.55 -3.81
N LYS A 55 -8.29 6.16 -4.42
CA LYS A 55 -8.29 5.57 -5.77
C LYS A 55 -7.76 6.57 -6.79
N ASN A 56 -8.32 7.79 -6.80
CA ASN A 56 -7.99 8.79 -7.82
C ASN A 56 -6.54 9.29 -7.71
N ARG A 57 -6.00 9.38 -6.49
CA ARG A 57 -4.66 9.93 -6.27
C ARG A 57 -3.55 8.87 -6.36
N PHE A 58 -3.84 7.62 -6.02
CA PHE A 58 -2.81 6.59 -5.85
C PHE A 58 -2.99 5.37 -6.75
N SER A 59 -3.92 5.38 -7.73
CA SER A 59 -4.09 4.25 -8.65
C SER A 59 -2.81 3.91 -9.39
N GLU A 60 -2.16 4.90 -10.00
CA GLU A 60 -0.92 4.70 -10.75
C GLU A 60 0.24 4.32 -9.83
N ILE A 61 0.34 4.98 -8.66
CA ILE A 61 1.36 4.70 -7.63
C ILE A 61 1.27 3.26 -7.12
N LEU A 62 0.07 2.68 -7.01
CA LEU A 62 -0.11 1.30 -6.56
C LEU A 62 0.35 0.26 -7.58
N GLU A 63 0.50 0.65 -8.84
CA GLU A 63 0.94 -0.21 -9.95
C GLU A 63 2.40 0.05 -10.33
N ASP A 64 3.06 1.00 -9.67
CA ASP A 64 4.45 1.36 -9.92
C ASP A 64 5.40 0.21 -9.52
N PRO A 65 6.16 -0.35 -10.49
CA PRO A 65 7.09 -1.44 -10.26
C PRO A 65 8.15 -1.15 -9.20
N GLU A 66 8.70 0.06 -9.15
CA GLU A 66 9.74 0.43 -8.20
C GLU A 66 9.19 0.50 -6.78
N LEU A 67 7.96 1.00 -6.62
CA LEU A 67 7.31 1.05 -5.32
C LEU A 67 6.88 -0.34 -4.83
N ILE A 68 6.46 -1.22 -5.75
CA ILE A 68 6.16 -2.63 -5.44
C ILE A 68 7.45 -3.34 -5.00
N ALA A 69 8.54 -3.19 -5.76
CA ALA A 69 9.85 -3.72 -5.40
C ALA A 69 10.33 -3.19 -4.04
N ALA A 70 10.24 -1.88 -3.81
CA ALA A 70 10.61 -1.26 -2.54
C ALA A 70 9.81 -1.85 -1.36
N ALA A 71 8.52 -2.09 -1.53
CA ALA A 71 7.69 -2.72 -0.50
C ALA A 71 8.07 -4.19 -0.24
N ILE A 72 8.40 -4.95 -1.29
CA ILE A 72 8.82 -6.35 -1.18
C ILE A 72 10.18 -6.48 -0.51
N LEU A 73 11.13 -5.59 -0.83
CA LEU A 73 12.49 -5.63 -0.30
C LEU A 73 12.58 -5.31 1.20
N LEU A 74 11.54 -4.70 1.79
CA LEU A 74 11.49 -4.48 3.23
C LEU A 74 11.13 -5.78 3.98
N PRO A 75 12.02 -6.31 4.85
CA PRO A 75 11.78 -7.58 5.54
C PRO A 75 10.53 -7.60 6.41
N LYS A 76 10.07 -6.43 6.86
CA LYS A 76 8.86 -6.27 7.67
C LYS A 76 7.59 -6.61 6.88
N PHE A 77 7.57 -6.32 5.58
CA PHE A 77 6.38 -6.47 4.74
C PHE A 77 6.49 -7.69 3.83
N LYS A 78 7.61 -7.83 3.12
CA LYS A 78 7.79 -8.85 2.08
C LYS A 78 6.58 -8.81 1.13
N THR A 79 5.87 -9.92 0.99
CA THR A 79 4.67 -10.06 0.16
C THR A 79 3.36 -9.96 0.95
N SER A 80 3.40 -9.82 2.28
CA SER A 80 2.21 -9.94 3.15
C SER A 80 1.19 -8.80 3.02
N TRP A 81 1.59 -7.70 2.40
CA TRP A 81 0.77 -6.48 2.32
C TRP A 81 -0.28 -6.52 1.19
N THR A 82 -0.13 -7.42 0.22
CA THR A 82 -1.08 -7.61 -0.89
C THR A 82 -1.44 -9.09 -1.06
N LYS A 83 -2.63 -9.35 -1.59
CA LYS A 83 -3.08 -10.69 -2.00
C LYS A 83 -2.99 -10.88 -3.52
N ASP A 84 -2.57 -9.86 -4.24
CA ASP A 84 -2.43 -9.93 -5.69
C ASP A 84 -1.17 -10.70 -6.06
N GLU A 85 -1.33 -12.01 -6.29
CA GLU A 85 -0.23 -12.87 -6.70
C GLU A 85 0.35 -12.50 -8.07
N ALA A 86 -0.44 -11.90 -8.96
CA ALA A 86 0.02 -11.55 -10.30
C ALA A 86 1.05 -10.41 -10.22
N ILE A 87 0.73 -9.38 -9.42
CA ILE A 87 1.66 -8.28 -9.12
C ILE A 87 2.95 -8.83 -8.49
N LEU A 88 2.82 -9.68 -7.47
CA LEU A 88 3.97 -10.24 -6.76
C LEU A 88 4.86 -11.10 -7.66
N LYS A 89 4.28 -11.97 -8.49
CA LYS A 89 5.03 -12.85 -9.40
C LYS A 89 5.78 -12.04 -10.44
N LYS A 90 5.13 -11.04 -11.05
CA LYS A 90 5.73 -10.17 -12.06
C LYS A 90 6.95 -9.44 -11.51
N GLU A 91 6.80 -8.75 -10.38
CA GLU A 91 7.87 -7.92 -9.84
C GLU A 91 8.99 -8.74 -9.20
N LEU A 92 8.68 -9.88 -8.58
CA LEU A 92 9.72 -10.80 -8.09
C LEU A 92 10.55 -11.40 -9.24
N ALA A 93 9.91 -11.75 -10.35
CA ALA A 93 10.62 -12.22 -11.55
C ALA A 93 11.52 -11.13 -12.13
N GLY A 94 11.04 -9.87 -12.16
CA GLY A 94 11.85 -8.71 -12.58
C GLY A 94 13.08 -8.51 -11.71
N LEU A 95 12.93 -8.56 -10.38
CA LEU A 95 14.04 -8.45 -9.43
C LEU A 95 15.07 -9.57 -9.61
N ILE A 96 14.63 -10.80 -9.81
CA ILE A 96 15.53 -11.94 -10.07
C ILE A 96 16.29 -11.75 -11.38
N ALA A 97 15.63 -11.28 -12.43
CA ALA A 97 16.28 -11.01 -13.72
C ALA A 97 17.36 -9.92 -13.60
N GLN A 98 17.11 -8.85 -12.84
CA GLN A 98 18.07 -7.77 -12.59
C GLN A 98 19.30 -8.25 -11.81
N LEU A 99 19.11 -9.19 -10.87
CA LEU A 99 20.22 -9.81 -10.14
C LEU A 99 21.10 -10.66 -11.07
N HIS A 100 20.49 -11.41 -11.99
CA HIS A 100 21.24 -12.23 -12.94
C HIS A 100 21.93 -11.41 -14.05
N SER A 101 21.44 -10.21 -14.38
CA SER A 101 22.08 -9.33 -15.37
C SER A 101 23.22 -8.48 -14.80
N SER A 102 23.40 -8.47 -13.48
CA SER A 102 24.46 -7.69 -12.79
C SER A 102 25.74 -8.50 -12.54
N HIS A 103 25.82 -9.72 -13.06
CA HIS A 103 26.96 -10.64 -13.03
C HIS A 103 27.44 -10.95 -14.46
#